data_AF-A0AAU5JJ03-F1
#
_entry.id   AF-A0AAU5JJ03-F1
#
_cell.length_a   1.000
_cell.length_b   1.000
_cell.length_c   1.000
_cell.angle_alpha   90.00
_cell.angle_beta   90.00
_cell.angle_gamma   90.00
#
_symmetry.space_group_name_H-M   'P 1'
#
loop_
_entity.id
_entity.type
_entity.pdbx_description
1 polymer ?
#
loop_
_entity_poly.entity_id
_entity_poly.type
_entity_poly.pdbx_seq_one_letter_code
_entity_poly.pdbx_strand_id
1 'polypeptide(L)'
;MRRLISPSRSAVFPTRAVSVLTALAGALVAALVFAPGMLATRGRDSGLADRNNLVDDLCDAFIGYWHSGKEQYSPDLERVVDYWFRYNVVKGLIASVLLIVLVALGSLLWRTFLRDGGPGRVRRIALVAAGVSVVWFALFALWTAVASLQGAAAPFASILPLLGDASNGALADTVDQIKQQLTDSTGGSERTRPALEGIVSDYVRFHVVREIAAVPIAFAFMGASVMSWNTFARKGSTDRRTRRVLVSFAVSSTVFSLFFILIFVVNRATAADPNPGLLNFFNGSW
;
A
#
# COMPACT_ATOMS: atom_id res chain seq x y z
N MET A 1 36.42 -46.50 -33.01
CA MET A 1 35.24 -45.65 -32.78
C MET A 1 35.49 -44.73 -31.58
N ARG A 2 35.83 -43.46 -31.80
CA ARG A 2 36.01 -42.45 -30.73
C ARG A 2 34.64 -41.91 -30.31
N ARG A 3 34.24 -42.12 -29.05
CA ARG A 3 33.11 -41.41 -28.44
C ARG A 3 33.49 -39.95 -28.26
N LEU A 4 32.80 -39.06 -28.96
CA LEU A 4 32.79 -37.63 -28.68
C LEU A 4 31.99 -37.41 -27.39
N ILE A 5 32.70 -37.23 -26.28
CA ILE A 5 32.10 -36.73 -25.04
C ILE A 5 31.81 -35.25 -25.28
N SER A 6 30.55 -34.92 -25.52
CA SER A 6 30.11 -33.53 -25.52
C SER A 6 30.19 -32.98 -24.09
N PRO A 7 30.84 -31.83 -23.84
CA PRO A 7 30.83 -31.24 -22.52
C PRO A 7 29.41 -30.82 -22.16
N SER A 8 28.92 -31.35 -21.05
CA SER A 8 27.69 -30.92 -20.40
C SER A 8 27.78 -29.42 -20.11
N ARG A 9 26.98 -28.61 -20.82
CA ARG A 9 26.76 -27.20 -20.46
C ARG A 9 26.11 -27.15 -19.08
N SER A 10 26.93 -27.03 -18.04
CA SER A 10 26.49 -26.64 -16.71
C SER A 10 25.96 -25.21 -16.80
N ALA A 11 24.64 -25.07 -16.89
CA ALA A 11 23.98 -23.77 -16.89
C ALA A 11 24.23 -23.10 -15.53
N VAL A 12 25.25 -22.22 -15.50
CA VAL A 12 25.70 -21.44 -14.36
C VAL A 12 24.48 -20.79 -13.68
N PHE A 13 24.30 -21.07 -12.39
CA PHE A 13 23.30 -20.40 -11.57
C PHE A 13 23.53 -18.89 -11.67
N PRO A 14 22.51 -18.04 -11.86
CA PRO A 14 22.70 -16.60 -11.97
C PRO A 14 22.98 -15.98 -10.59
N THR A 15 24.01 -16.46 -9.89
CA THR A 15 24.38 -16.06 -8.52
C THR A 15 24.58 -14.55 -8.45
N ARG A 16 25.24 -13.98 -9.45
CA ARG A 16 25.44 -12.53 -9.57
C ARG A 16 24.12 -11.77 -9.62
N ALA A 17 23.15 -12.23 -10.40
CA ALA A 17 21.85 -11.55 -10.53
C ALA A 17 21.05 -11.62 -9.21
N VAL A 18 21.05 -12.77 -8.54
CA VAL A 18 20.41 -12.93 -7.23
C VAL A 18 21.06 -12.00 -6.20
N SER A 19 22.39 -11.98 -6.11
CA SER A 19 23.11 -11.08 -5.20
C SER A 19 22.82 -9.60 -5.46
N VAL A 20 22.82 -9.17 -6.73
CA VAL A 20 22.52 -7.79 -7.12
C VAL A 20 21.08 -7.41 -6.74
N LEU A 21 20.09 -8.25 -7.06
CA LEU A 21 18.69 -7.98 -6.71
C LEU A 21 18.45 -7.96 -5.21
N THR A 22 19.12 -8.84 -4.44
CA THR A 22 19.04 -8.81 -2.97
C THR A 22 19.65 -7.54 -2.39
N ALA A 23 20.83 -7.13 -2.87
CA ALA A 23 21.46 -5.87 -2.45
C ALA A 23 20.58 -4.65 -2.79
N LEU A 24 20.02 -4.63 -4.00
CA LEU A 24 19.11 -3.57 -4.44
C LEU A 24 17.83 -3.53 -3.62
N ALA A 25 17.23 -4.68 -3.31
CA ALA A 25 16.06 -4.75 -2.42
C ALA A 25 16.39 -4.17 -1.03
N GLY A 26 17.55 -4.53 -0.46
CA GLY A 26 18.02 -3.96 0.81
C GLY A 26 18.20 -2.45 0.76
N ALA A 27 18.82 -1.93 -0.30
CA ALA A 27 18.99 -0.50 -0.50
C ALA A 27 17.65 0.24 -0.65
N LEU A 28 16.69 -0.33 -1.38
CA LEU A 28 15.35 0.23 -1.57
C LEU A 28 14.52 0.21 -0.28
N VAL A 29 14.65 -0.83 0.55
CA VAL A 29 14.03 -0.86 1.89
C VAL A 29 14.58 0.26 2.77
N ALA A 30 15.90 0.48 2.78
CA ALA A 30 16.49 1.61 3.49
C ALA A 30 15.99 2.95 2.92
N ALA A 31 15.96 3.09 1.59
CA ALA A 31 15.45 4.29 0.94
C ALA A 31 13.99 4.58 1.29
N LEU A 32 13.13 3.55 1.41
CA LEU A 32 11.72 3.71 1.77
C LEU A 32 11.53 4.33 3.16
N VAL A 33 12.50 4.14 4.07
CA VAL A 33 12.46 4.70 5.43
C VAL A 33 12.98 6.13 5.45
N PHE A 34 14.11 6.40 4.80
CA PHE A 34 14.81 7.68 4.96
C PHE A 34 14.50 8.71 3.88
N ALA A 35 14.25 8.27 2.64
CA ALA A 35 14.14 9.18 1.51
C ALA A 35 12.84 9.99 1.44
N PRO A 36 11.63 9.46 1.75
CA PRO A 36 10.39 10.18 1.53
C PRO A 36 10.32 11.54 2.24
N GLY A 37 10.64 11.61 3.53
CA GLY A 37 10.63 12.86 4.29
C GLY A 37 11.65 13.85 3.73
N MET A 38 12.89 13.41 3.52
CA MET A 38 13.97 14.26 3.01
C MET A 38 13.66 14.83 1.62
N LEU A 39 13.17 14.01 0.70
CA LEU A 39 12.89 14.40 -0.69
C LEU A 39 11.58 15.19 -0.85
N ALA A 40 10.66 15.09 0.11
CA ALA A 40 9.42 15.86 0.10
C ALA A 40 9.63 17.32 0.52
N THR A 41 10.64 17.62 1.33
CA THR A 41 10.91 18.99 1.81
C THR A 41 11.29 19.94 0.68
N ARG A 42 10.72 21.15 0.70
CA ARG A 42 11.15 22.30 -0.13
C ARG A 42 11.05 23.57 0.70
N GLY A 43 12.07 24.43 0.65
CA GLY A 43 12.03 25.75 1.27
C GLY A 43 11.55 25.74 2.73
N ARG A 44 10.34 26.28 2.96
CA ARG A 44 9.71 26.43 4.29
C ARG A 44 9.19 25.11 4.90
N ASP A 45 9.22 24.01 4.16
CA ASP A 45 8.67 22.71 4.61
C ASP A 45 9.64 21.88 5.46
N SER A 46 10.85 22.37 5.72
CA SER A 46 11.90 21.59 6.41
C SER A 46 11.48 21.09 7.78
N GLY A 47 10.60 21.82 8.48
CA GLY A 47 10.04 21.42 9.77
C GLY A 47 9.09 20.22 9.68
N LEU A 48 8.39 20.02 8.55
CA LEU A 48 7.38 18.98 8.35
C LEU A 48 7.95 17.56 8.19
N ALA A 49 9.28 17.44 8.02
CA ALA A 49 9.98 16.16 8.07
C ALA A 49 9.94 15.53 9.47
N ASP A 50 9.88 16.36 10.51
CA ASP A 50 9.63 15.89 11.86
C ASP A 50 8.13 15.62 12.06
N ARG A 51 7.82 14.47 12.66
CA ARG A 51 6.43 14.03 12.79
C ARG A 51 5.63 14.88 13.78
N ASN A 52 6.25 15.39 14.84
CA ASN A 52 5.52 16.18 15.83
C ASN A 52 5.14 17.53 15.23
N ASN A 53 6.10 18.19 14.58
CA ASN A 53 5.84 19.44 13.86
C ASN A 53 4.76 19.28 12.77
N LEU A 54 4.76 18.15 12.04
CA LEU A 54 3.73 17.86 11.05
C LEU A 54 2.33 17.75 11.67
N VAL A 55 2.21 17.09 12.82
CA VAL A 55 0.95 16.92 13.53
C VAL A 55 0.46 18.26 14.09
N ASP A 56 1.35 19.01 14.75
CA ASP A 56 1.01 20.32 15.32
C ASP A 56 0.57 21.30 14.23
N ASP A 57 1.34 21.41 13.14
CA ASP A 57 1.01 22.26 11.99
C ASP A 57 -0.30 21.82 11.32
N LEU A 58 -0.58 20.52 11.23
CA LEU A 58 -1.82 20.00 10.67
C LEU A 58 -3.03 20.38 11.55
N CYS A 59 -2.92 20.21 12.86
CA CYS A 59 -4.00 20.54 13.80
C CYS A 59 -4.38 22.01 13.70
N ASP A 60 -3.39 22.91 13.75
CA ASP A 60 -3.60 24.35 13.65
C ASP A 60 -4.17 24.74 12.27
N ALA A 61 -3.61 24.19 11.20
CA ALA A 61 -4.06 24.47 9.84
C ALA A 61 -5.48 23.95 9.58
N PHE A 62 -5.85 22.79 10.13
CA PHE A 62 -7.19 22.20 10.01
C PHE A 62 -8.24 23.06 10.72
N ILE A 63 -7.97 23.52 11.95
CA ILE A 63 -8.85 24.44 12.69
C ILE A 63 -9.02 25.75 11.89
N GLY A 64 -7.91 26.30 11.37
CA GLY A 64 -7.94 27.52 10.55
C GLY A 64 -8.74 27.36 9.27
N TYR A 65 -8.61 26.21 8.59
CA TYR A 65 -9.39 25.87 7.40
C TYR A 65 -10.88 25.81 7.71
N TRP A 66 -11.29 25.09 8.75
CA TRP A 66 -12.68 24.99 9.16
C TRP A 66 -13.30 26.36 9.46
N HIS A 67 -12.62 27.18 10.28
CA HIS A 67 -13.08 28.52 10.64
C HIS A 67 -13.16 29.49 9.45
N SER A 68 -12.35 29.27 8.41
CA SER A 68 -12.42 30.07 7.19
C SER A 68 -13.77 29.90 6.48
N GLY A 69 -14.37 28.70 6.59
CA GLY A 69 -15.60 28.31 5.90
C GLY A 69 -15.48 28.19 4.38
N LYS A 70 -14.27 28.31 3.83
CA LYS A 70 -14.01 28.26 2.39
C LYS A 70 -13.69 26.83 1.98
N GLU A 71 -14.06 26.47 0.75
CA GLU A 71 -13.67 25.19 0.13
C GLU A 71 -12.16 25.14 -0.17
N GLN A 72 -11.57 26.28 -0.50
CA GLN A 72 -10.13 26.40 -0.78
C GLN A 72 -9.32 26.27 0.50
N TYR A 73 -8.23 25.51 0.44
CA TYR A 73 -7.30 25.37 1.56
C TYR A 73 -6.74 26.74 1.97
N SER A 74 -6.59 26.93 3.28
CA SER A 74 -5.79 28.03 3.80
C SER A 74 -4.32 27.82 3.38
N PRO A 75 -3.51 28.89 3.28
CA PRO A 75 -2.09 28.74 2.92
C PRO A 75 -1.33 27.75 3.82
N ASP A 76 -1.69 27.67 5.11
CA ASP A 76 -1.08 26.74 6.05
C ASP A 76 -1.49 25.29 5.80
N LEU A 77 -2.77 25.05 5.48
CA LEU A 77 -3.26 23.70 5.17
C LEU A 77 -2.72 23.23 3.81
N GLU A 78 -2.70 24.11 2.81
CA GLU A 78 -2.14 23.82 1.49
C GLU A 78 -0.68 23.38 1.60
N ARG A 79 0.12 24.08 2.42
CA ARG A 79 1.52 23.69 2.70
C ARG A 79 1.65 22.27 3.25
N VAL A 80 0.84 21.93 4.26
CA VAL A 80 0.86 20.58 4.89
C VAL A 80 0.42 19.51 3.89
N VAL A 81 -0.66 19.77 3.16
CA VAL A 81 -1.22 18.87 2.14
C VAL A 81 -0.22 18.64 1.00
N ASP A 82 0.45 19.69 0.52
CA ASP A 82 1.45 19.60 -0.55
C ASP A 82 2.70 18.82 -0.13
N TYR A 83 3.15 19.02 1.11
CA TYR A 83 4.25 18.23 1.66
C TYR A 83 3.86 16.74 1.73
N TRP A 84 2.66 16.46 2.24
CA TRP A 84 2.15 15.09 2.38
C TRP A 84 1.93 14.39 1.03
N PHE A 85 1.44 15.13 0.03
CA PHE A 85 1.35 14.69 -1.35
C PHE A 85 2.73 14.22 -1.87
N ARG A 86 3.75 15.09 -1.78
CA ARG A 86 5.11 14.79 -2.24
C ARG A 86 5.72 13.60 -1.51
N TYR A 87 5.52 13.54 -0.20
CA TYR A 87 5.96 12.42 0.65
C TYR A 87 5.39 11.09 0.14
N ASN A 88 4.08 11.04 -0.13
CA ASN A 88 3.44 9.83 -0.64
C ASN A 88 3.86 9.50 -2.08
N VAL A 89 4.06 10.49 -2.96
CA VAL A 89 4.59 10.25 -4.32
C VAL A 89 5.96 9.57 -4.25
N VAL A 90 6.91 10.12 -3.48
CA VAL A 90 8.25 9.54 -3.34
C VAL A 90 8.18 8.13 -2.76
N LYS A 91 7.40 7.94 -1.69
CA LYS A 91 7.21 6.64 -1.04
C LYS A 91 6.62 5.60 -2.00
N GLY A 92 5.61 5.99 -2.77
CA GLY A 92 4.96 5.13 -3.75
C GLY A 92 5.89 4.71 -4.89
N LEU A 93 6.73 5.63 -5.39
CA LEU A 93 7.73 5.32 -6.42
C LEU A 93 8.75 4.29 -5.91
N ILE A 94 9.32 4.52 -4.72
CA ILE A 94 10.31 3.59 -4.12
C ILE A 94 9.67 2.22 -3.88
N ALA A 95 8.46 2.18 -3.31
CA ALA A 95 7.74 0.94 -3.07
C ALA A 95 7.43 0.16 -4.36
N SER A 96 7.07 0.87 -5.44
CA SER A 96 6.82 0.26 -6.75
C SER A 96 8.07 -0.36 -7.35
N VAL A 97 9.21 0.34 -7.28
CA VAL A 97 10.50 -0.20 -7.74
C VAL A 97 10.92 -1.40 -6.90
N LEU A 98 10.76 -1.34 -5.57
CA LEU A 98 11.02 -2.45 -4.67
C LEU A 98 10.16 -3.68 -5.03
N LEU A 99 8.87 -3.48 -5.31
CA LEU A 99 7.96 -4.55 -5.71
C LEU A 99 8.44 -5.23 -7.01
N ILE A 100 8.85 -4.46 -8.02
CA ILE A 100 9.39 -4.99 -9.28
C ILE A 100 10.65 -5.84 -9.02
N VAL A 101 11.57 -5.34 -8.19
CA VAL A 101 12.80 -6.06 -7.82
C VAL A 101 12.48 -7.37 -7.10
N LEU A 102 11.51 -7.38 -6.18
CA LEU A 102 11.11 -8.57 -5.44
C LEU A 102 10.38 -9.60 -6.32
N VAL A 103 9.55 -9.16 -7.27
CA VAL A 103 8.93 -10.05 -8.26
C VAL A 103 10.01 -10.70 -9.14
N ALA A 104 10.99 -9.91 -9.61
CA ALA A 104 12.12 -10.44 -10.37
C ALA A 104 12.92 -11.47 -9.55
N LEU A 105 13.27 -11.14 -8.30
CA LEU A 105 14.00 -12.01 -7.39
C LEU A 105 13.21 -13.31 -7.10
N GLY A 106 11.92 -13.19 -6.79
CA GLY A 106 11.02 -14.32 -6.55
C GLY A 106 10.93 -15.24 -7.77
N SER A 107 10.85 -14.67 -8.98
CA SER A 107 10.81 -15.45 -10.22
C SER A 107 12.09 -16.25 -10.46
N LEU A 108 13.26 -15.68 -10.14
CA LEU A 108 14.55 -16.38 -10.23
C LEU A 108 14.64 -17.49 -9.18
N LEU A 109 14.29 -17.21 -7.93
CA LEU A 109 14.27 -18.22 -6.85
C LEU A 109 13.33 -19.38 -7.21
N TRP A 110 12.15 -19.09 -7.73
CA TRP A 110 11.18 -20.09 -8.18
C TRP A 110 11.73 -20.98 -9.30
N ARG A 111 12.32 -20.39 -10.36
CA ARG A 111 12.96 -21.14 -11.45
C ARG A 111 14.08 -22.05 -10.95
N THR A 112 14.81 -21.62 -9.92
CA THR A 112 15.89 -22.44 -9.33
C THR A 112 15.39 -23.58 -8.45
N PHE A 113 14.25 -23.38 -7.78
CA PHE A 113 13.60 -24.42 -6.99
C PHE A 113 13.04 -25.55 -7.87
N LEU A 114 12.56 -25.23 -9.08
CA LEU A 114 11.94 -26.17 -10.01
C LEU A 114 12.90 -26.92 -10.95
N ARG A 115 14.22 -26.68 -10.89
CA ARG A 115 15.18 -27.35 -11.79
C ARG A 115 15.35 -28.84 -11.45
N ASP A 116 15.39 -29.68 -12.48
CA ASP A 116 15.68 -31.11 -12.37
C ASP A 116 17.07 -31.36 -11.75
N GLY A 117 17.15 -32.33 -10.83
CA GLY A 117 18.36 -32.66 -10.07
C GLY A 117 18.45 -32.07 -8.67
N GLY A 118 17.47 -31.28 -8.22
CA GLY A 118 17.15 -30.94 -6.82
C GLY A 118 18.29 -30.33 -5.97
N PRO A 119 18.16 -29.09 -5.44
CA PRO A 119 19.16 -28.57 -4.52
C PRO A 119 19.30 -29.48 -3.29
N GLY A 120 20.53 -29.72 -2.83
CA GLY A 120 20.79 -30.46 -1.58
C GLY A 120 20.00 -29.89 -0.40
N ARG A 121 19.74 -30.70 0.63
CA ARG A 121 18.78 -30.41 1.73
C ARG A 121 18.94 -28.99 2.32
N VAL A 122 20.17 -28.56 2.58
CA VAL A 122 20.49 -27.21 3.12
C VAL A 122 20.11 -26.09 2.15
N ARG A 123 20.51 -26.21 0.88
CA ARG A 123 20.19 -25.22 -0.16
C ARG A 123 18.69 -25.14 -0.42
N ARG A 124 17.97 -26.26 -0.31
CA ARG A 124 16.51 -26.29 -0.42
C ARG A 124 15.82 -25.54 0.72
N ILE A 125 16.28 -25.71 1.97
CA ILE A 125 15.75 -24.95 3.13
C ILE A 125 16.00 -23.45 2.93
N ALA A 126 17.21 -23.08 2.52
CA ALA A 126 17.56 -21.68 2.24
C ALA A 126 16.68 -21.06 1.14
N LEU A 127 16.40 -21.79 0.05
CA LEU A 127 15.51 -21.31 -1.02
C LEU A 127 14.05 -21.14 -0.56
N VAL A 128 13.55 -22.03 0.30
CA VAL A 128 12.20 -21.90 0.87
C VAL A 128 12.12 -20.69 1.79
N ALA A 129 13.10 -20.52 2.69
CA ALA A 129 13.14 -19.36 3.57
C ALA A 129 13.23 -18.05 2.78
N ALA A 130 14.13 -17.98 1.80
CA ALA A 130 14.27 -16.83 0.92
C ALA A 130 12.98 -16.54 0.13
N GLY A 131 12.32 -17.57 -0.41
CA GLY A 131 11.04 -17.42 -1.11
C GLY A 131 9.94 -16.86 -0.22
N VAL A 132 9.81 -17.35 1.02
CA VAL A 132 8.83 -16.85 1.99
C VAL A 132 9.13 -15.38 2.34
N SER A 133 10.39 -15.03 2.62
CA SER A 133 10.78 -13.65 2.89
C SER A 133 10.47 -12.72 1.72
N VAL A 134 10.79 -13.13 0.48
CA VAL A 134 10.50 -12.33 -0.73
C VAL A 134 9.00 -12.09 -0.90
N VAL A 135 8.16 -13.10 -0.65
CA VAL A 135 6.70 -12.93 -0.71
C VAL A 135 6.21 -11.93 0.33
N TRP A 136 6.68 -12.03 1.59
CA TRP A 136 6.31 -11.07 2.64
C TRP A 136 6.73 -9.64 2.30
N PHE A 137 7.96 -9.44 1.84
CA PHE A 137 8.43 -8.13 1.40
C PHE A 137 7.65 -7.62 0.18
N ALA A 138 7.26 -8.49 -0.75
CA ALA A 138 6.48 -8.10 -1.92
C ALA A 138 5.07 -7.66 -1.52
N LEU A 139 4.41 -8.38 -0.60
CA LEU A 139 3.12 -7.96 -0.05
C LEU A 139 3.22 -6.63 0.69
N PHE A 140 4.28 -6.43 1.48
CA PHE A 140 4.54 -5.16 2.15
C PHE A 140 4.78 -4.01 1.16
N ALA A 141 5.58 -4.24 0.11
CA ALA A 141 5.84 -3.25 -0.93
C ALA A 141 4.56 -2.92 -1.72
N LEU A 142 3.75 -3.92 -2.06
CA LEU A 142 2.45 -3.73 -2.70
C LEU A 142 1.51 -2.90 -1.82
N TRP A 143 1.35 -3.29 -0.54
CA TRP A 143 0.55 -2.53 0.42
C TRP A 143 1.02 -1.08 0.51
N THR A 144 2.34 -0.87 0.61
CA THR A 144 2.92 0.47 0.69
C THR A 144 2.67 1.28 -0.57
N ALA A 145 2.79 0.69 -1.77
CA ALA A 145 2.52 1.37 -3.02
C ALA A 145 1.03 1.77 -3.14
N VAL A 146 0.11 0.88 -2.76
CA VAL A 146 -1.33 1.15 -2.76
C VAL A 146 -1.69 2.24 -1.74
N ALA A 147 -1.13 2.20 -0.53
CA ALA A 147 -1.33 3.23 0.49
C ALA A 147 -0.79 4.59 0.04
N SER A 148 0.39 4.60 -0.60
CA SER A 148 1.02 5.81 -1.11
C SER A 148 0.27 6.40 -2.31
N LEU A 149 -0.34 5.57 -3.16
CA LEU A 149 -1.20 6.04 -4.24
C LEU A 149 -2.42 6.79 -3.69
N GLN A 150 -3.05 6.26 -2.64
CA GLN A 150 -4.16 6.93 -1.96
C GLN A 150 -3.71 8.25 -1.31
N GLY A 151 -2.57 8.24 -0.63
CA GLY A 151 -2.02 9.45 -0.01
C GLY A 151 -1.55 10.52 -0.99
N ALA A 152 -1.24 10.15 -2.23
CA ALA A 152 -0.96 11.11 -3.30
C ALA A 152 -2.23 11.57 -4.03
N ALA A 153 -3.23 10.72 -4.17
CA ALA A 153 -4.45 11.07 -4.90
C ALA A 153 -5.46 11.85 -4.06
N ALA A 154 -5.50 11.61 -2.74
CA ALA A 154 -6.36 12.27 -1.77
C ALA A 154 -5.54 12.63 -0.52
N PRO A 155 -4.60 13.58 -0.64
CA PRO A 155 -3.62 13.87 0.40
C PRO A 155 -4.27 14.39 1.68
N PHE A 156 -5.34 15.19 1.58
CA PHE A 156 -6.00 15.75 2.75
C PHE A 156 -6.71 14.67 3.57
N ALA A 157 -7.56 13.85 2.97
CA ALA A 157 -8.23 12.73 3.64
C ALA A 157 -7.22 11.73 4.23
N SER A 158 -6.12 11.46 3.52
CA SER A 158 -5.10 10.53 3.99
C SER A 158 -4.25 11.04 5.16
N ILE A 159 -4.22 12.36 5.41
CA ILE A 159 -3.48 12.95 6.52
C ILE A 159 -4.36 13.14 7.76
N LEU A 160 -5.69 13.21 7.62
CA LEU A 160 -6.63 13.29 8.75
C LEU A 160 -6.37 12.26 9.88
N PRO A 161 -5.96 10.99 9.64
CA PRO A 161 -5.54 10.09 10.73
C PRO A 161 -4.52 10.66 11.71
N LEU A 162 -3.68 11.59 11.26
CA LEU A 162 -2.66 12.20 12.09
C LEU A 162 -3.22 13.20 13.10
N LEU A 163 -4.48 13.64 12.94
CA LEU A 163 -5.18 14.46 13.94
C LEU A 163 -5.36 13.67 15.27
N GLY A 164 -5.36 12.34 15.20
CA GLY A 164 -5.49 11.47 16.37
C GLY A 164 -6.83 11.63 17.10
N ASP A 165 -6.86 11.25 18.38
CA ASP A 165 -8.02 11.46 19.24
C ASP A 165 -8.05 12.93 19.71
N ALA A 166 -8.91 13.72 19.09
CA ALA A 166 -9.24 15.08 19.53
C ALA A 166 -10.04 15.02 20.85
N SER A 167 -9.34 14.80 21.96
CA SER A 167 -9.96 14.58 23.27
C SER A 167 -10.24 15.87 24.05
N ASN A 168 -9.57 16.98 23.71
CA ASN A 168 -9.79 18.29 24.33
C ASN A 168 -9.31 19.45 23.45
N GLY A 169 -9.85 20.65 23.71
CA GLY A 169 -9.42 21.91 23.08
C GLY A 169 -10.06 22.20 21.72
N ALA A 170 -9.54 23.21 21.03
CA ALA A 170 -10.14 23.75 19.81
C ALA A 170 -10.29 22.74 18.66
N LEU A 171 -9.42 21.72 18.60
CA LEU A 171 -9.55 20.63 17.62
C LEU A 171 -10.77 19.76 17.92
N ALA A 172 -11.04 19.44 19.19
CA ALA A 172 -12.21 18.67 19.59
C ALA A 172 -13.50 19.43 19.25
N ASP A 173 -13.54 20.73 19.56
CA ASP A 173 -14.67 21.60 19.21
C ASP A 173 -14.90 21.65 17.69
N THR A 174 -13.83 21.69 16.91
CA THR A 174 -13.89 21.67 15.44
C THR A 174 -14.45 20.34 14.93
N VAL A 175 -13.96 19.21 15.45
CA VAL A 175 -14.42 17.87 15.09
C VAL A 175 -15.89 17.68 15.47
N ASP A 176 -16.33 18.16 16.63
CA ASP A 176 -17.72 18.07 17.07
C ASP A 176 -18.66 18.90 16.19
N GLN A 177 -18.25 20.09 15.76
CA GLN A 177 -19.00 20.88 14.77
C GLN A 177 -19.13 20.14 13.43
N ILE A 178 -18.06 19.50 12.95
CA ILE A 178 -18.08 18.71 11.72
C ILE A 178 -19.07 17.54 11.87
N LYS A 179 -19.02 16.79 12.99
CA LYS A 179 -19.96 15.70 13.27
C LYS A 179 -21.40 16.19 13.28
N GLN A 180 -21.67 17.34 13.89
CA GLN A 180 -23.00 17.92 13.92
C GLN A 180 -23.50 18.24 12.51
N GLN A 181 -22.67 18.86 11.66
CA GLN A 181 -23.05 19.20 10.28
C GLN A 181 -23.19 17.98 9.36
N LEU A 182 -22.43 16.91 9.59
CA LEU A 182 -22.60 15.64 8.89
C LEU A 182 -23.94 14.96 9.24
N THR A 183 -24.49 15.24 10.43
CA THR A 183 -25.76 14.68 10.90
C THR A 183 -26.95 15.58 10.49
N ASP A 184 -26.80 16.89 10.60
CA ASP A 184 -27.86 17.88 10.39
C ASP A 184 -27.86 18.44 8.95
N SER A 185 -28.44 17.68 8.01
CA SER A 185 -28.51 18.04 6.58
C SER A 185 -29.24 19.37 6.27
N THR A 186 -30.01 19.89 7.23
CA THR A 186 -30.90 21.05 7.05
C THR A 186 -30.61 22.21 8.02
N GLY A 187 -29.72 22.02 9.00
CA GLY A 187 -29.47 22.98 10.10
C GLY A 187 -28.01 23.39 10.28
N GLY A 188 -27.08 22.81 9.50
CA GLY A 188 -25.66 23.18 9.54
C GLY A 188 -25.41 24.63 9.13
N SER A 189 -24.33 25.24 9.64
CA SER A 189 -23.95 26.60 9.27
C SER A 189 -23.64 26.68 7.78
N GLU A 190 -24.42 27.47 7.02
CA GLU A 190 -24.14 27.71 5.59
C GLU A 190 -22.73 28.24 5.35
N ARG A 191 -22.14 28.90 6.36
CA ARG A 191 -20.79 29.46 6.30
C ARG A 191 -19.70 28.39 6.16
N THR A 192 -19.83 27.24 6.82
CA THR A 192 -18.80 26.18 6.83
C THR A 192 -19.09 25.04 5.86
N ARG A 193 -20.27 25.07 5.22
CA ARG A 193 -20.68 24.07 4.24
C ARG A 193 -19.66 23.88 3.10
N PRO A 194 -19.05 24.92 2.51
CA PRO A 194 -18.02 24.72 1.47
C PRO A 194 -16.76 24.01 2.01
N ALA A 195 -16.34 24.33 3.24
CA ALA A 195 -15.20 23.66 3.87
C ALA A 195 -15.50 22.17 4.14
N LEU A 196 -16.73 21.86 4.56
CA LEU A 196 -17.21 20.49 4.74
C LEU A 196 -17.25 19.73 3.41
N GLU A 197 -17.75 20.35 2.35
CA GLU A 197 -17.79 19.77 1.00
C GLU A 197 -16.37 19.43 0.51
N GLY A 198 -15.37 20.26 0.81
CA GLY A 198 -13.96 19.95 0.55
C GLY A 198 -13.44 18.71 1.31
N ILE A 199 -13.80 18.55 2.59
CA ILE A 199 -13.47 17.35 3.39
C ILE A 199 -14.13 16.11 2.79
N VAL A 200 -15.43 16.18 2.52
CA VAL A 200 -16.22 15.07 1.97
C VAL A 200 -15.70 14.67 0.59
N SER A 201 -15.42 15.65 -0.28
CA SER A 201 -14.92 15.42 -1.64
C SER A 201 -13.59 14.66 -1.63
N ASP A 202 -12.61 15.08 -0.82
CA ASP A 202 -11.33 14.39 -0.75
C ASP A 202 -11.45 13.00 -0.08
N TYR A 203 -12.35 12.85 0.90
CA TYR A 203 -12.67 11.55 1.50
C TYR A 203 -13.27 10.58 0.48
N VAL A 204 -14.23 11.03 -0.33
CA VAL A 204 -14.78 10.22 -1.44
C VAL A 204 -13.66 9.83 -2.40
N ARG A 205 -12.81 10.78 -2.79
CA ARG A 205 -11.68 10.52 -3.70
C ARG A 205 -10.73 9.45 -3.15
N PHE A 206 -10.44 9.49 -1.85
CA PHE A 206 -9.61 8.49 -1.17
C PHE A 206 -10.18 7.07 -1.31
N HIS A 207 -11.49 6.90 -1.09
CA HIS A 207 -12.16 5.60 -1.23
C HIS A 207 -12.26 5.13 -2.68
N VAL A 208 -12.57 6.02 -3.62
CA VAL A 208 -12.59 5.71 -5.07
C VAL A 208 -11.23 5.20 -5.54
N VAL A 209 -10.13 5.84 -5.13
CA VAL A 209 -8.78 5.41 -5.49
C VAL A 209 -8.47 4.04 -4.92
N ARG A 210 -8.90 3.76 -3.67
CA ARG A 210 -8.75 2.43 -3.05
C ARG A 210 -9.55 1.36 -3.81
N GLU A 211 -10.78 1.68 -4.25
CA GLU A 211 -11.60 0.81 -5.11
C GLU A 211 -10.86 0.48 -6.42
N ILE A 212 -10.39 1.49 -7.14
CA ILE A 212 -9.73 1.32 -8.44
C ILE A 212 -8.45 0.48 -8.30
N ALA A 213 -7.67 0.68 -7.24
CA ALA A 213 -6.46 -0.08 -6.97
C ALA A 213 -6.74 -1.55 -6.62
N ALA A 214 -7.86 -1.85 -5.94
CA ALA A 214 -8.21 -3.20 -5.52
C ALA A 214 -8.52 -4.13 -6.70
N VAL A 215 -9.14 -3.60 -7.77
CA VAL A 215 -9.57 -4.37 -8.95
C VAL A 215 -8.42 -5.14 -9.64
N PRO A 216 -7.33 -4.51 -10.12
CA PRO A 216 -6.24 -5.22 -10.79
C PRO A 216 -5.54 -6.22 -9.85
N ILE A 217 -5.47 -5.92 -8.55
CA ILE A 217 -4.86 -6.80 -7.55
C ILE A 217 -5.71 -8.06 -7.36
N ALA A 218 -7.04 -7.92 -7.26
CA ALA A 218 -7.96 -9.04 -7.19
C ALA A 218 -7.82 -9.94 -8.43
N PHE A 219 -7.78 -9.36 -9.64
CA PHE A 219 -7.58 -10.12 -10.87
C PHE A 219 -6.24 -10.86 -10.92
N ALA A 220 -5.15 -10.23 -10.44
CA ALA A 220 -3.85 -10.88 -10.36
C ALA A 220 -3.87 -12.11 -9.44
N PHE A 221 -4.46 -12.00 -8.25
CA PHE A 221 -4.60 -13.12 -7.32
C PHE A 221 -5.56 -14.20 -7.82
N MET A 222 -6.65 -13.81 -8.47
CA MET A 222 -7.57 -14.75 -9.11
C MET A 222 -6.86 -15.55 -10.21
N GLY A 223 -6.10 -14.88 -11.08
CA GLY A 223 -5.28 -15.54 -12.10
C GLY A 223 -4.25 -16.49 -11.50
N ALA A 224 -3.54 -16.06 -10.45
CA ALA A 224 -2.58 -16.90 -9.73
C ALA A 224 -3.23 -18.14 -9.10
N SER A 225 -4.44 -18.00 -8.54
CA SER A 225 -5.24 -19.10 -8.00
C SER A 225 -5.61 -20.10 -9.11
N VAL A 226 -6.20 -19.63 -10.21
CA VAL A 226 -6.61 -20.47 -11.35
C VAL A 226 -5.42 -21.21 -11.95
N MET A 227 -4.30 -20.54 -12.15
CA MET A 227 -3.07 -21.16 -12.66
C MET A 227 -2.56 -22.27 -11.73
N SER A 228 -2.64 -22.06 -10.43
CA SER A 228 -2.15 -23.01 -9.42
C SER A 228 -3.06 -24.23 -9.31
N TRP A 229 -4.38 -24.03 -9.32
CA TRP A 229 -5.35 -25.12 -9.39
C TRP A 229 -5.22 -25.93 -10.68
N ASN A 230 -5.10 -25.26 -11.83
CA ASN A 230 -4.90 -25.93 -13.11
C ASN A 230 -3.60 -26.72 -13.15
N THR A 231 -2.52 -26.18 -12.60
CA THR A 231 -1.24 -26.88 -12.52
C THR A 231 -1.33 -28.10 -11.61
N PHE A 232 -2.03 -27.98 -10.48
CA PHE A 232 -2.28 -29.09 -9.57
C PHE A 232 -3.08 -30.22 -10.25
N ALA A 233 -4.19 -29.87 -10.91
CA ALA A 233 -5.05 -30.83 -11.61
C ALA A 233 -4.34 -31.54 -12.77
N ARG A 234 -3.53 -30.81 -13.55
CA ARG A 234 -2.80 -31.38 -14.71
C ARG A 234 -1.59 -32.23 -14.31
N LYS A 235 -0.85 -31.84 -13.26
CA LYS A 235 0.44 -32.47 -12.94
C LYS A 235 0.36 -33.58 -11.92
N GLY A 236 -0.79 -33.82 -11.28
CA GLY A 236 -1.03 -34.97 -10.40
C GLY A 236 0.20 -35.35 -9.56
N SER A 237 0.78 -34.38 -8.85
CA SER A 237 2.13 -34.54 -8.27
C SER A 237 2.14 -35.73 -7.30
N THR A 238 2.91 -36.77 -7.63
CA THR A 238 3.19 -37.91 -6.73
C THR A 238 3.94 -37.45 -5.47
N ASP A 239 4.64 -36.31 -5.52
CA ASP A 239 5.22 -35.66 -4.36
C ASP A 239 4.16 -34.92 -3.53
N ARG A 240 3.86 -35.44 -2.33
CA ARG A 240 2.95 -34.85 -1.32
C ARG A 240 3.32 -33.40 -0.97
N ARG A 241 4.60 -33.04 -1.02
CA ARG A 241 5.08 -31.71 -0.61
C ARG A 241 4.78 -30.65 -1.66
N THR A 242 5.06 -30.95 -2.93
CA THR A 242 4.72 -30.07 -4.06
C THR A 242 3.21 -29.83 -4.14
N ARG A 243 2.41 -30.87 -3.89
CA ARG A 243 0.96 -30.76 -3.74
C ARG A 243 0.54 -29.80 -2.62
N ARG A 244 1.14 -29.91 -1.42
CA ARG A 244 0.82 -29.01 -0.29
C ARG A 244 1.12 -27.55 -0.65
N VAL A 245 2.26 -27.27 -1.28
CA VAL A 245 2.64 -25.90 -1.67
C VAL A 245 1.66 -25.30 -2.69
N LEU A 246 1.29 -26.06 -3.72
CA LEU A 246 0.32 -25.60 -4.72
C LEU A 246 -1.05 -25.33 -4.11
N VAL A 247 -1.54 -26.22 -3.24
CA VAL A 247 -2.82 -26.03 -2.55
C VAL A 247 -2.76 -24.81 -1.62
N SER A 248 -1.71 -24.67 -0.80
CA SER A 248 -1.56 -23.50 0.07
C SER A 248 -1.53 -22.20 -0.74
N PHE A 249 -0.76 -22.15 -1.82
CA PHE A 249 -0.69 -20.95 -2.66
C PHE A 249 -2.02 -20.65 -3.36
N ALA A 250 -2.73 -21.67 -3.84
CA ALA A 250 -4.02 -21.50 -4.48
C ALA A 250 -5.09 -21.02 -3.48
N VAL A 251 -5.14 -21.61 -2.28
CA VAL A 251 -6.01 -21.16 -1.17
C VAL A 251 -5.68 -19.72 -0.77
N SER A 252 -4.41 -19.41 -0.51
CA SER A 252 -4.00 -18.04 -0.15
C SER A 252 -4.36 -17.04 -1.24
N SER A 253 -4.12 -17.36 -2.51
CA SER A 253 -4.46 -16.48 -3.63
C SER A 253 -5.97 -16.27 -3.75
N THR A 254 -6.79 -17.32 -3.54
CA THR A 254 -8.26 -17.17 -3.47
C THR A 254 -8.67 -16.26 -2.32
N VAL A 255 -8.12 -16.46 -1.12
CA VAL A 255 -8.42 -15.61 0.05
C VAL A 255 -8.05 -14.16 -0.20
N PHE A 256 -6.86 -13.89 -0.74
CA PHE A 256 -6.46 -12.53 -1.11
C PHE A 256 -7.37 -11.92 -2.19
N SER A 257 -7.75 -12.71 -3.21
CA SER A 257 -8.70 -12.24 -4.23
C SER A 257 -10.03 -11.83 -3.61
N LEU A 258 -10.60 -12.66 -2.72
CA LEU A 258 -11.85 -12.34 -2.03
C LEU A 258 -11.71 -11.13 -1.11
N PHE A 259 -10.58 -11.01 -0.41
CA PHE A 259 -10.27 -9.85 0.42
C PHE A 259 -10.23 -8.54 -0.39
N PHE A 260 -9.58 -8.52 -1.55
CA PHE A 260 -9.56 -7.32 -2.40
C PHE A 260 -10.92 -7.03 -3.07
N ILE A 261 -11.72 -8.05 -3.37
CA ILE A 261 -13.13 -7.86 -3.79
C ILE A 261 -13.94 -7.22 -2.65
N LEU A 262 -13.76 -7.65 -1.41
CA LEU A 262 -14.41 -7.04 -0.26
C LEU A 262 -13.97 -5.58 -0.10
N ILE A 263 -12.67 -5.28 -0.22
CA ILE A 263 -12.16 -3.90 -0.23
C ILE A 263 -12.88 -3.09 -1.30
N PHE A 264 -12.97 -3.58 -2.54
CA PHE A 264 -13.69 -2.90 -3.61
C PHE A 264 -15.14 -2.57 -3.22
N VAL A 265 -15.89 -3.56 -2.73
CA VAL A 265 -17.31 -3.37 -2.36
C VAL A 265 -17.47 -2.36 -1.22
N VAL A 266 -16.68 -2.49 -0.16
CA VAL A 266 -16.75 -1.59 1.01
C VAL A 266 -16.42 -0.16 0.60
N ASN A 267 -15.35 0.05 -0.18
CA ASN A 267 -14.93 1.38 -0.57
C ASN A 267 -15.90 2.04 -1.54
N ARG A 268 -16.51 1.26 -2.44
CA ARG A 268 -17.56 1.74 -3.31
C ARG A 268 -18.80 2.18 -2.54
N ALA A 269 -19.20 1.40 -1.52
CA ALA A 269 -20.32 1.75 -0.65
C ALA A 269 -20.02 3.03 0.14
N THR A 270 -18.82 3.16 0.72
CA THR A 270 -18.40 4.37 1.43
C THR A 270 -18.29 5.59 0.52
N ALA A 271 -17.86 5.44 -0.73
CA ALA A 271 -17.83 6.53 -1.69
C ALA A 271 -19.24 6.99 -2.12
N ALA A 272 -20.21 6.08 -2.15
CA ALA A 272 -21.60 6.38 -2.50
C ALA A 272 -22.37 7.07 -1.36
N ASP A 273 -22.03 6.75 -0.11
CA ASP A 273 -22.59 7.38 1.10
C ASP A 273 -21.45 7.68 2.11
N PRO A 274 -20.77 8.83 1.99
CA PRO A 274 -19.55 9.13 2.74
C PRO A 274 -19.80 9.58 4.18
N ASN A 275 -20.99 10.13 4.49
CA ASN A 275 -21.26 10.77 5.78
C ASN A 275 -21.16 9.80 6.96
N PRO A 276 -21.76 8.58 6.93
CA PRO A 276 -21.61 7.63 8.02
C PRO A 276 -20.16 7.19 8.24
N GLY A 277 -19.39 7.05 7.15
CA GLY A 277 -17.96 6.71 7.21
C GLY A 277 -17.13 7.79 7.89
N LEU A 278 -17.35 9.06 7.51
CA LEU A 278 -16.68 10.21 8.14
C LEU A 278 -17.08 10.37 9.62
N LEU A 279 -18.34 10.15 9.97
CA LEU A 279 -18.79 10.18 11.36
C LEU A 279 -18.08 9.10 12.19
N ASN A 280 -18.00 7.86 11.67
CA ASN A 280 -17.29 6.78 12.32
C ASN A 280 -15.80 7.10 12.50
N PHE A 281 -15.16 7.64 11.46
CA PHE A 281 -13.79 8.12 11.50
C PHE A 281 -13.57 9.11 12.64
N PHE A 282 -14.40 10.16 12.73
CA PHE A 282 -14.25 11.19 13.76
C PHE A 282 -14.64 10.70 15.17
N ASN A 283 -15.35 9.58 15.27
CA ASN A 283 -15.64 8.88 16.54
C ASN A 283 -14.53 7.88 16.94
N GLY A 284 -13.41 7.85 16.21
CA GLY A 284 -12.26 6.99 16.53
C GLY A 284 -12.37 5.56 15.97
N SER A 285 -13.36 5.28 15.13
CA SER A 285 -13.48 3.99 14.44
C SER A 285 -12.89 4.09 13.04
N TRP A 286 -11.84 3.28 12.81
CA TRP A 286 -11.04 3.20 11.59
C TRP A 286 -11.24 1.89 10.86
#